data_AF-A0A315CA14-F1
#
_entry.id   AF-A0A315CA14-F1
#
_cell.length_a   1.000
_cell.length_b   1.000
_cell.length_c   1.000
_cell.angle_alpha   90.00
_cell.angle_beta   90.00
_cell.angle_gamma   90.00
#
_symmetry.space_group_name_H-M   'P 1'
#
loop_
_entity.id
_entity.type
_entity.pdbx_description
1 polymer ?
#
loop_
_entity_poly.entity_id
_entity_poly.type
_entity_poly.pdbx_seq_one_letter_code
_entity_poly.pdbx_strand_id
1 'polypeptide(L)'
;MTSLLRHSSSIDRVLREALLLGVCLAAWSANATSEQQHIYRCGNAYTNQPDPAGNCKPLVGGSVTVIEGTRVQGPQAASSSVNAGGGSSVGAARVDSADQRQRDLHAQVVLQAELQRAKQQQAELLREWNNGEPERRADEHRQPQKYQERVAQLRVALQRIDADVAGLQRELARLPAPASTGAKP
;
A
#
# COMPACT_ATOMS: atom_id res chain seq x y z
N MET A 1 9.29 49.75 -41.92
CA MET A 1 9.92 48.77 -40.98
C MET A 1 9.45 48.92 -39.52
N THR A 2 8.67 49.94 -39.15
CA THR A 2 8.24 50.19 -37.75
C THR A 2 6.92 49.52 -37.33
N SER A 3 6.11 49.03 -38.28
CA SER A 3 4.77 48.46 -37.98
C SER A 3 4.80 46.99 -37.50
N LEU A 4 5.80 46.20 -37.93
CA LEU A 4 5.89 44.77 -37.60
C LEU A 4 6.39 44.52 -36.16
N LEU A 5 7.28 45.38 -35.65
CA LEU A 5 7.77 45.31 -34.25
C LEU A 5 6.67 45.61 -33.23
N ARG A 6 5.70 46.46 -33.58
CA ARG A 6 4.58 46.83 -32.70
C ARG A 6 3.56 45.69 -32.58
N HIS A 7 3.38 44.90 -33.63
CA HIS A 7 2.50 43.73 -33.62
C HIS A 7 3.09 42.59 -32.78
N SER A 8 4.41 42.34 -32.86
CA SER A 8 5.07 41.30 -32.06
C SER A 8 4.94 41.56 -30.56
N SER A 9 5.13 42.81 -30.12
CA SER A 9 5.00 43.19 -28.70
C SER A 9 3.57 43.09 -28.17
N SER A 10 2.56 43.34 -29.02
CA SER A 10 1.15 43.14 -28.63
C SER A 10 0.80 41.67 -28.47
N ILE A 11 1.32 40.80 -29.33
CA ILE A 11 1.05 39.35 -29.30
C ILE A 11 1.65 38.73 -28.04
N ASP A 12 2.90 39.08 -27.69
CA ASP A 12 3.56 38.59 -26.46
C ASP A 12 2.84 39.04 -25.18
N ARG A 13 2.26 40.24 -25.19
CA ARG A 13 1.51 40.79 -24.05
C ARG A 13 0.17 40.09 -23.88
N VAL A 14 -0.54 39.80 -24.97
CA VAL A 14 -1.79 39.01 -24.95
C VAL A 14 -1.51 37.57 -24.51
N LEU A 15 -0.39 36.97 -24.95
CA LEU A 15 -0.02 35.61 -24.55
C LEU A 15 0.30 35.51 -23.05
N ARG A 16 1.01 36.49 -22.48
CA ARG A 16 1.28 36.57 -21.03
C ARG A 16 0.01 36.75 -20.20
N GLU A 17 -0.89 37.64 -20.60
CA GLU A 17 -2.16 37.86 -19.89
C GLU A 17 -3.06 36.62 -19.98
N ALA A 18 -3.12 35.95 -21.14
CA ALA A 18 -3.86 34.70 -21.30
C ALA A 18 -3.28 33.56 -20.43
N LEU A 19 -1.96 33.50 -20.29
CA LEU A 19 -1.28 32.50 -19.46
C LEU A 19 -1.49 32.78 -17.95
N LEU A 20 -1.52 34.05 -17.55
CA LEU A 20 -1.85 34.47 -16.17
C LEU A 20 -3.32 34.21 -15.82
N LEU A 21 -4.25 34.46 -16.74
CA LEU A 21 -5.66 34.12 -16.57
C LEU A 21 -5.90 32.60 -16.53
N GLY A 22 -5.17 31.82 -17.34
CA GLY A 22 -5.23 30.35 -17.34
C GLY A 22 -4.75 29.73 -16.02
N VAL A 23 -3.72 30.31 -15.39
CA VAL A 23 -3.21 29.85 -14.08
C VAL A 23 -4.19 30.15 -12.93
N CYS A 24 -4.97 31.23 -13.01
CA CYS A 24 -5.96 31.57 -11.98
C CYS A 24 -7.20 30.67 -11.96
N LEU A 25 -7.59 30.07 -13.11
CA LEU A 25 -8.76 29.19 -13.21
C LEU A 25 -8.52 27.75 -12.73
N ALA A 26 -7.26 27.34 -12.56
CA ALA A 26 -6.90 26.02 -12.02
C ALA A 26 -6.90 25.97 -10.47
N ALA A 27 -7.15 27.10 -9.80
CA ALA A 27 -7.11 27.22 -8.34
C ALA A 27 -8.48 27.09 -7.64
N TRP A 28 -9.56 26.76 -8.36
CA TRP A 28 -10.82 26.34 -7.75
C TRP A 28 -10.88 24.82 -7.63
N SER A 29 -10.25 24.32 -6.57
CA SER A 29 -10.61 23.02 -6.01
C SER A 29 -12.07 23.07 -5.58
N ALA A 30 -12.94 22.34 -6.30
CA ALA A 30 -14.26 22.00 -5.81
C ALA A 30 -14.10 21.32 -4.44
N ASN A 31 -14.47 22.02 -3.37
CA ASN A 31 -14.66 21.40 -2.07
C ASN A 31 -15.86 20.48 -2.19
N ALA A 32 -15.63 19.19 -2.39
CA ALA A 32 -16.65 18.18 -2.17
C ALA A 32 -16.96 18.18 -0.66
N THR A 33 -17.99 18.92 -0.25
CA THR A 33 -18.60 18.74 1.07
C THR A 33 -19.20 17.34 1.10
N SER A 34 -18.46 16.39 1.68
CA SER A 34 -19.01 15.10 2.07
C SER A 34 -20.11 15.37 3.10
N GLU A 35 -21.37 15.32 2.69
CA GLU A 35 -22.49 15.26 3.62
C GLU A 35 -22.28 14.05 4.54
N GLN A 36 -22.26 14.27 5.85
CA GLN A 36 -21.98 13.22 6.82
C GLN A 36 -23.10 12.18 6.74
N GLN A 37 -22.83 11.00 6.18
CA GLN A 37 -23.83 9.94 6.10
C GLN A 37 -24.22 9.47 7.51
N HIS A 38 -25.38 9.93 7.98
CA HIS A 38 -25.96 9.51 9.26
C HIS A 38 -26.55 8.10 9.11
N ILE A 39 -25.99 7.15 9.86
CA ILE A 39 -26.51 5.77 9.93
C ILE A 39 -27.47 5.69 11.12
N TYR A 40 -28.62 5.05 10.92
CA TYR A 40 -29.65 4.86 11.95
C TYR A 40 -29.76 3.39 12.33
N ARG A 41 -30.00 3.11 13.62
CA ARG A 41 -30.32 1.78 14.12
C ARG A 41 -31.80 1.67 14.45
N CYS A 42 -32.50 0.81 13.72
CA CYS A 42 -33.92 0.51 13.89
C CYS A 42 -34.04 -0.91 14.47
N GLY A 43 -33.90 -1.05 15.79
CA GLY A 43 -33.81 -2.36 16.45
C GLY A 43 -32.50 -3.10 16.12
N ASN A 44 -32.57 -4.11 15.24
CA ASN A 44 -31.41 -4.88 14.77
C ASN A 44 -30.95 -4.53 13.35
N ALA A 45 -31.71 -3.69 12.64
CA ALA A 45 -31.35 -3.26 11.28
C ALA A 45 -30.62 -1.91 11.30
N TYR A 46 -29.64 -1.77 10.40
CA TYR A 46 -28.90 -0.54 10.14
C TYR A 46 -29.33 0.01 8.79
N THR A 47 -29.70 1.28 8.73
CA THR A 47 -30.17 1.92 7.49
C THR A 47 -29.71 3.36 7.39
N ASN A 48 -29.54 3.83 6.17
CA ASN A 48 -29.25 5.23 5.84
C ASN A 48 -30.56 6.01 5.54
N GLN A 49 -31.69 5.31 5.43
CA GLN A 49 -33.02 5.86 5.21
C GLN A 49 -33.96 5.28 6.27
N PRO A 50 -34.13 5.95 7.43
CA PRO A 50 -35.04 5.49 8.47
C PRO A 50 -36.49 5.72 8.06
N ASP A 51 -37.34 4.73 8.31
CA ASP A 51 -38.79 4.90 8.25
C ASP A 51 -39.25 5.71 9.47
N PRO A 52 -40.01 6.82 9.34
CA PRO A 52 -40.51 7.61 10.46
C PRO A 52 -41.41 6.84 11.44
N ALA A 53 -42.03 5.73 11.02
CA ALA A 53 -42.80 4.85 11.90
C ALA A 53 -41.90 3.88 12.70
N GLY A 54 -40.66 3.68 12.25
CA GLY A 54 -39.65 2.91 12.97
C GLY A 54 -39.03 3.75 14.08
N ASN A 55 -38.94 3.21 15.29
CA ASN A 55 -38.23 3.83 16.41
C ASN A 55 -36.69 3.79 16.19
N CYS A 56 -36.22 4.42 15.11
CA CYS A 56 -34.85 4.45 14.66
C CYS A 56 -34.06 5.51 15.42
N LYS A 57 -32.92 5.13 16.00
CA LYS A 57 -32.03 6.07 16.68
C LYS A 57 -30.82 6.40 15.80
N PRO A 58 -30.47 7.68 15.61
CA PRO A 58 -29.24 8.04 14.91
C PRO A 58 -28.05 7.51 15.68
N LEU A 59 -27.18 6.77 15.01
CA LEU A 59 -25.90 6.34 15.56
C LEU A 59 -24.88 7.45 15.29
N VAL A 60 -24.68 8.29 16.29
CA VAL A 60 -23.60 9.28 16.28
C VAL A 60 -22.33 8.60 16.78
N GLY A 61 -21.31 8.53 15.92
CA GLY A 61 -19.97 8.11 16.31
C GLY A 61 -19.55 6.73 15.81
N GLY A 62 -19.33 6.62 14.50
CA GLY A 62 -18.04 6.09 14.08
C GLY A 62 -17.12 7.29 13.99
N SER A 63 -16.36 7.59 15.05
CA SER A 63 -15.18 8.44 14.86
C SER A 63 -14.41 7.82 13.71
N VAL A 64 -14.30 8.51 12.57
CA VAL A 64 -13.40 8.10 11.51
C VAL A 64 -12.04 8.00 12.18
N THR A 65 -11.59 6.80 12.50
CA THR A 65 -10.20 6.56 12.83
C THR A 65 -9.47 6.72 11.53
N VAL A 66 -9.09 7.97 11.25
CA VAL A 66 -7.95 8.22 10.39
C VAL A 66 -6.78 7.60 11.12
N ILE A 67 -6.46 6.35 10.78
CA ILE A 67 -5.18 5.77 11.15
C ILE A 67 -4.19 6.57 10.32
N GLU A 68 -3.58 7.59 10.92
CA GLU A 68 -2.42 8.22 10.30
C GLU A 68 -1.45 7.09 9.97
N GLY A 69 -1.20 6.88 8.67
CA GLY A 69 -0.25 5.87 8.21
C GLY A 69 1.04 6.06 8.98
N THR A 70 1.68 4.95 9.37
CA THR A 70 2.86 4.91 10.23
C THR A 70 3.92 5.89 9.72
N ARG A 71 3.94 7.10 10.27
CA ARG A 71 4.97 8.07 9.96
C ARG A 71 6.21 7.56 10.67
N VAL A 72 7.15 7.01 9.89
CA VAL A 72 8.47 6.65 10.38
C VAL A 72 9.10 7.90 10.99
N GLN A 73 9.12 7.98 12.32
CA GLN A 73 9.82 9.06 13.02
C GLN A 73 11.31 8.83 12.79
N GLY A 74 11.90 9.64 11.90
CA GLY A 74 13.34 9.82 11.84
C GLY A 74 13.85 10.37 13.18
N PRO A 75 15.13 10.17 13.51
CA PRO A 75 15.63 10.44 14.86
C PRO A 75 15.75 11.95 15.14
N GLN A 76 15.41 12.30 16.40
CA GLN A 76 15.67 13.54 17.15
C GLN A 76 14.60 14.65 17.05
N ALA A 77 14.21 15.35 18.13
CA ALA A 77 14.80 15.51 19.46
C ALA A 77 13.71 15.61 20.56
N ALA A 78 14.10 15.25 21.79
CA ALA A 78 13.27 15.32 22.97
C ALA A 78 12.89 16.77 23.34
N SER A 79 11.61 16.99 23.62
CA SER A 79 11.16 18.07 24.51
C SER A 79 10.04 17.54 25.40
N SER A 80 10.14 17.90 26.68
CA SER A 80 9.39 17.35 27.80
C SER A 80 8.12 18.16 28.13
N SER A 81 7.11 17.42 28.59
CA SER A 81 6.02 17.83 29.50
C SER A 81 4.92 18.75 28.96
N VAL A 82 3.69 18.23 28.91
CA VAL A 82 2.55 18.75 29.69
C VAL A 82 1.50 17.66 29.91
N ASN A 83 1.16 17.44 31.18
CA ASN A 83 0.02 16.64 31.65
C ASN A 83 -1.30 17.39 31.41
N ALA A 84 -2.30 16.71 30.85
CA ALA A 84 -3.70 17.02 31.05
C ALA A 84 -4.47 15.69 31.11
N GLY A 85 -4.95 15.35 32.31
CA GLY A 85 -5.66 14.10 32.57
C GLY A 85 -7.13 14.16 32.17
N GLY A 86 -7.70 12.98 31.93
CA GLY A 86 -9.14 12.76 31.95
C GLY A 86 -9.66 11.77 30.92
N GLY A 87 -9.87 10.52 31.34
CA GLY A 87 -10.94 9.68 30.78
C GLY A 87 -10.50 8.46 29.96
N SER A 88 -10.54 7.30 30.61
CA SER A 88 -10.55 5.95 30.02
C SER A 88 -9.34 5.54 29.18
N SER A 89 -8.27 5.15 29.89
CA SER A 89 -7.56 3.93 29.51
C SER A 89 -8.54 2.76 29.56
N VAL A 90 -9.35 2.61 28.50
CA VAL A 90 -9.80 1.28 28.09
C VAL A 90 -8.49 0.52 27.94
N GLY A 91 -8.22 -0.39 28.87
CA GLY A 91 -7.02 -1.18 28.86
C GLY A 91 -6.87 -1.73 27.46
N ALA A 92 -5.90 -1.19 26.71
CA ALA A 92 -5.24 -1.94 25.67
C ALA A 92 -4.85 -3.21 26.40
N ALA A 93 -5.64 -4.27 26.19
CA ALA A 93 -5.36 -5.58 26.74
C ALA A 93 -3.99 -5.91 26.18
N ARG A 94 -2.96 -5.63 26.99
CA ARG A 94 -1.57 -5.90 26.65
C ARG A 94 -1.59 -7.38 26.38
N VAL A 95 -1.45 -7.74 25.11
CA VAL A 95 -1.48 -9.15 24.77
C VAL A 95 -0.38 -9.80 25.57
N ASP A 96 -0.68 -10.94 26.19
CA ASP A 96 0.26 -11.60 27.05
C ASP A 96 1.56 -11.88 26.28
N SER A 97 2.69 -11.72 26.95
CA SER A 97 4.00 -11.89 26.31
C SER A 97 4.21 -13.30 25.73
N ALA A 98 3.58 -14.32 26.32
CA ALA A 98 3.59 -15.68 25.80
C ALA A 98 2.73 -15.81 24.54
N ASP A 99 1.55 -15.18 24.51
CA ASP A 99 0.68 -15.16 23.33
C ASP A 99 1.34 -14.42 22.15
N GLN A 100 2.07 -13.34 22.41
CA GLN A 100 2.84 -12.64 21.38
C GLN A 100 3.96 -13.52 20.82
N ARG A 101 4.75 -14.17 21.68
CA ARG A 101 5.81 -15.10 21.24
C ARG A 101 5.24 -16.26 20.42
N GLN A 102 4.10 -16.82 20.82
CA GLN A 102 3.45 -17.90 20.08
C GLN A 102 3.03 -17.46 18.67
N ARG A 103 2.50 -16.24 18.53
CA ARG A 103 2.17 -15.68 17.22
C ARG A 103 3.41 -15.43 16.37
N ASP A 104 4.49 -14.93 16.97
CA ASP A 104 5.75 -14.69 16.25
C ASP A 104 6.37 -16.02 15.75
N LEU A 105 6.33 -17.07 16.56
CA LEU A 105 6.76 -18.41 16.17
C LEU A 105 5.90 -18.97 15.02
N HIS A 106 4.58 -18.81 15.10
CA HIS A 106 3.68 -19.23 14.02
C HIS A 106 3.95 -18.43 12.73
N ALA A 107 4.13 -17.11 12.82
CA ALA A 107 4.48 -16.27 11.67
C ALA A 107 5.79 -16.71 11.03
N GLN A 108 6.79 -17.06 11.85
CA GLN A 108 8.07 -17.60 11.36
C GLN A 108 7.88 -18.91 10.58
N VAL A 109 7.09 -19.85 11.11
CA VAL A 109 6.81 -21.13 10.44
C VAL A 109 6.12 -20.92 9.09
N VAL A 110 5.12 -20.04 9.04
CA VAL A 110 4.41 -19.72 7.79
C VAL A 110 5.35 -19.11 6.76
N LEU A 111 6.15 -18.11 7.15
CA LEU A 111 7.12 -17.49 6.23
C LEU A 111 8.17 -18.47 5.72
N GLN A 112 8.63 -19.41 6.55
CA GLN A 112 9.54 -20.47 6.11
C GLN A 112 8.88 -21.41 5.09
N ALA A 113 7.62 -21.80 5.32
CA ALA A 113 6.88 -22.64 4.40
C ALA A 113 6.64 -21.93 3.04
N GLU A 114 6.28 -20.65 3.06
CA GLU A 114 6.14 -19.84 1.84
C GLU A 114 7.47 -19.68 1.12
N LEU A 115 8.57 -19.44 1.84
CA LEU A 115 9.90 -19.37 1.23
C LEU A 115 10.28 -20.69 0.55
N GLN A 116 9.97 -21.83 1.17
CA GLN A 116 10.23 -23.13 0.59
C GLN A 116 9.41 -23.35 -0.69
N ARG A 117 8.12 -23.00 -0.68
CA ARG A 117 7.26 -23.07 -1.87
C ARG A 117 7.76 -22.16 -2.98
N ALA A 118 8.13 -20.92 -2.68
CA ALA A 118 8.66 -19.97 -3.66
C ALA A 118 9.96 -20.47 -4.29
N LYS A 119 10.88 -21.05 -3.49
CA LYS A 119 12.11 -21.67 -4.00
C LYS A 119 11.85 -22.87 -4.90
N GLN A 120 10.86 -23.70 -4.58
CA GLN A 120 10.47 -24.83 -5.44
C GLN A 120 9.94 -24.34 -6.79
N GLN A 121 9.08 -23.31 -6.79
CA GLN A 121 8.58 -22.68 -8.01
C GLN A 121 9.71 -22.03 -8.82
N GLN A 122 10.64 -21.34 -8.16
CA GLN A 122 11.83 -20.77 -8.80
C GLN A 122 12.67 -21.87 -9.48
N ALA A 123 12.92 -22.99 -8.79
CA ALA A 123 13.67 -24.11 -9.35
C ALA A 123 12.98 -24.73 -10.58
N GLU A 124 11.65 -24.85 -10.55
CA GLU A 124 10.86 -25.31 -11.70
C GLU A 124 10.98 -24.34 -12.88
N LEU A 125 10.81 -23.03 -12.65
CA LEU A 125 10.95 -22.01 -13.68
C LEU A 125 12.37 -21.96 -14.26
N LEU A 126 13.40 -22.15 -13.43
CA LEU A 126 14.80 -22.22 -13.89
C LEU A 126 15.05 -23.45 -14.75
N ARG A 127 14.44 -24.59 -14.40
CA ARG A 127 14.49 -25.80 -15.22
C ARG A 127 13.84 -25.58 -16.58
N GLU A 128 12.64 -25.00 -16.61
CA GLU A 128 11.95 -24.67 -17.85
C GLU A 128 12.73 -23.64 -18.68
N TRP A 129 13.32 -22.64 -18.03
CA TRP A 129 14.10 -21.58 -18.67
C TRP A 129 15.34 -22.13 -19.38
N ASN A 130 15.94 -23.21 -18.88
CA ASN A 130 17.06 -23.92 -19.50
C ASN A 130 18.15 -22.96 -20.03
N ASN A 131 18.74 -22.17 -19.14
CA ASN A 131 19.77 -21.17 -19.47
C ASN A 131 19.36 -20.13 -20.54
N GLY A 132 18.06 -19.90 -20.73
CA GLY A 132 17.52 -18.96 -21.72
C GLY A 132 17.12 -19.59 -23.04
N GLU A 133 17.28 -20.90 -23.16
CA GLU A 133 16.91 -21.69 -24.32
C GLU A 133 15.91 -22.79 -23.91
N PRO A 134 14.67 -22.40 -23.52
CA PRO A 134 13.64 -23.38 -23.21
C PRO A 134 13.38 -24.30 -24.41
N GLU A 135 13.11 -25.57 -24.15
CA GLU A 135 12.81 -26.52 -25.22
C GLU A 135 11.57 -26.08 -26.03
N ARG A 136 11.66 -26.12 -27.36
CA ARG A 136 10.57 -25.72 -28.25
C ARG A 136 9.48 -26.78 -28.28
N ARG A 137 8.24 -26.36 -28.10
CA ARG A 137 7.06 -27.24 -28.20
C ARG A 137 6.68 -27.51 -29.66
N ALA A 138 5.98 -28.61 -29.93
CA ALA A 138 5.65 -29.03 -31.30
C ALA A 138 4.82 -27.99 -32.08
N ASP A 139 3.94 -27.24 -31.41
CA ASP A 139 3.15 -26.16 -31.98
C ASP A 139 3.99 -24.90 -32.28
N GLU A 140 4.99 -24.63 -31.45
CA GLU A 140 5.92 -23.50 -31.59
C GLU A 140 6.86 -23.64 -32.80
N HIS A 141 7.04 -24.85 -33.34
CA HIS A 141 7.81 -25.07 -34.58
C HIS A 141 7.11 -24.46 -35.79
N ARG A 142 5.78 -24.54 -35.85
CA ARG A 142 4.97 -23.92 -36.92
C ARG A 142 4.77 -22.42 -36.68
N GLN A 143 4.85 -21.96 -35.44
CA GLN A 143 4.60 -20.57 -35.05
C GLN A 143 5.75 -20.02 -34.19
N PRO A 144 6.84 -19.51 -34.81
CA PRO A 144 8.01 -19.03 -34.08
C PRO A 144 7.73 -17.86 -33.11
N GLN A 145 6.69 -17.06 -33.37
CA GLN A 145 6.31 -15.94 -32.49
C GLN A 145 5.90 -16.42 -31.09
N LYS A 146 5.15 -17.52 -30.98
CA LYS A 146 4.73 -18.10 -29.69
C LYS A 146 5.90 -18.49 -28.80
N TYR A 147 6.97 -19.00 -29.41
CA TYR A 147 8.19 -19.32 -28.68
C TYR A 147 8.80 -18.07 -28.04
N GLN A 148 8.93 -16.98 -28.81
CA GLN A 148 9.49 -15.72 -28.32
C GLN A 148 8.63 -15.11 -27.21
N GLU A 149 7.30 -15.17 -27.35
CA GLU A 149 6.37 -14.73 -26.33
C GLU A 149 6.52 -15.55 -25.04
N ARG A 150 6.62 -16.88 -25.14
CA ARG A 150 6.82 -17.75 -23.97
C ARG A 150 8.16 -17.51 -23.29
N VAL A 151 9.24 -17.33 -24.06
CA VAL A 151 10.57 -16.97 -23.52
C VAL A 151 10.47 -15.64 -22.75
N ALA A 152 9.79 -14.63 -23.31
CA ALA A 152 9.59 -13.35 -22.63
C ALA A 152 8.76 -13.52 -21.34
N GLN A 153 7.69 -14.32 -21.37
CA GLN A 153 6.86 -14.62 -20.20
C GLN A 153 7.65 -15.36 -19.11
N LEU A 154 8.45 -16.37 -19.47
CA LEU A 154 9.31 -17.10 -18.52
C LEU A 154 10.32 -16.18 -17.85
N ARG A 155 10.94 -15.26 -18.60
CA ARG A 155 11.86 -14.27 -18.04
C ARG A 155 11.18 -13.37 -17.01
N VAL A 156 9.97 -12.88 -17.32
CA VAL A 156 9.20 -12.05 -16.38
C VAL A 156 8.77 -12.85 -15.15
N ALA A 157 8.35 -14.11 -15.33
CA ALA A 157 7.99 -14.99 -14.23
C ALA A 157 9.19 -15.24 -13.29
N LEU A 158 10.37 -15.49 -13.85
CA LEU A 158 11.63 -15.60 -13.09
C LEU A 158 11.93 -14.33 -12.29
N GLN A 159 11.85 -13.16 -12.92
CA GLN A 159 12.09 -11.89 -12.21
C GLN A 159 11.14 -11.67 -11.03
N ARG A 160 9.87 -12.07 -11.19
CA ARG A 160 8.87 -11.98 -10.12
C ARG A 160 9.18 -12.95 -8.98
N ILE A 161 9.42 -14.22 -9.28
CA ILE A 161 9.69 -15.21 -8.23
C ILE A 161 11.01 -14.92 -7.49
N ASP A 162 12.01 -14.38 -8.20
CA ASP A 162 13.26 -13.92 -7.58
C ASP A 162 13.00 -12.77 -6.59
N ALA A 163 12.14 -11.82 -6.97
CA ALA A 163 11.74 -10.73 -6.07
C ALA A 163 10.94 -11.23 -4.87
N ASP A 164 10.06 -12.22 -5.06
CA ASP A 164 9.27 -12.84 -3.98
C ASP A 164 10.18 -13.58 -2.99
N VAL A 165 11.11 -14.40 -3.49
CA VAL A 165 12.11 -15.09 -2.65
C VAL A 165 12.93 -14.08 -1.86
N ALA A 166 13.43 -13.03 -2.52
CA ALA A 166 14.19 -11.98 -1.84
C ALA A 166 13.33 -11.22 -0.80
N GLY A 167 12.04 -11.00 -1.08
CA GLY A 167 11.08 -10.40 -0.16
C GLY A 167 10.89 -11.25 1.10
N LEU A 168 10.56 -12.52 0.93
CA LEU A 168 10.36 -13.47 2.03
C LEU A 168 11.62 -13.64 2.88
N GLN A 169 12.80 -13.65 2.27
CA GLN A 169 14.07 -13.66 2.99
C GLN A 169 14.29 -12.41 3.85
N ARG A 170 13.92 -11.22 3.35
CA ARG A 170 14.00 -9.98 4.14
C ARG A 170 13.03 -9.99 5.31
N GLU A 171 11.81 -10.49 5.12
CA GLU A 171 10.83 -10.58 6.21
C GLU A 171 11.28 -11.59 7.28
N LEU A 172 11.85 -12.73 6.88
CA LEU A 172 12.47 -13.67 7.83
C LEU A 172 13.66 -13.06 8.57
N ALA A 173 14.48 -12.25 7.91
CA ALA A 173 15.61 -11.57 8.54
C ALA A 173 15.20 -10.44 9.50
N ARG A 174 13.99 -9.88 9.32
CA ARG A 174 13.42 -8.86 10.21
C ARG A 174 12.85 -9.44 11.50
N LEU A 175 12.43 -10.71 11.48
CA LEU A 175 11.99 -11.37 12.70
C LEU A 175 13.18 -11.42 13.68
N PRO A 176 12.97 -11.06 14.96
CA PRO A 176 14.03 -11.11 15.95
C PRO A 176 14.55 -12.54 16.01
N ALA A 177 15.86 -12.72 15.75
CA ALA A 177 16.52 -13.99 16.03
C ALA A 177 16.21 -14.36 17.49
N PRO A 178 15.85 -15.62 17.78
CA PRO A 178 15.53 -16.04 19.14
C PRO A 178 16.69 -15.61 20.02
N ALA A 179 16.41 -14.65 20.92
CA ALA A 179 17.44 -13.95 21.66
C ALA A 179 18.37 -14.98 22.30
N SER A 180 19.63 -14.99 21.87
CA SER A 180 20.71 -15.59 22.65
C SER A 180 20.78 -14.77 23.93
N THR A 181 19.98 -15.15 24.93
CA THR A 181 20.07 -14.61 26.28
C THR A 181 21.51 -14.83 26.72
N GLY A 182 22.25 -13.73 26.85
CA GLY A 182 23.65 -13.75 27.23
C GLY A 182 23.83 -14.48 28.55
N ALA A 183 24.45 -15.65 28.48
CA ALA A 183 25.15 -16.20 29.61
C ALA A 183 26.39 -15.30 29.83
N LYS A 184 26.39 -14.55 30.92
CA LYS A 184 27.61 -13.97 31.48
C LYS A 184 27.89 -14.71 32.80
N PRO A 185 29.13 -15.19 33.03
CA PRO A 185 29.51 -15.99 34.19
C PRO A 185 29.44 -15.22 35.52
#